data_AF-A0A7S1HV12-F1
#
_entry.id   AF-A0A7S1HV12-F1
#
_cell.length_a   1.000
_cell.length_b   1.000
_cell.length_c   1.000
_cell.angle_alpha   90.00
_cell.angle_beta   90.00
_cell.angle_gamma   90.00
#
_symmetry.space_group_name_H-M   'P 1'
#
loop_
_entity.id
_entity.type
_entity.pdbx_description
1 polymer ?
#
loop_
_entity_poly.entity_id
_entity_poly.type
_entity_poly.pdbx_seq_one_letter_code
_entity_poly.pdbx_strand_id
1 'polypeptide(L)'
;LWGDEEAALSCVPDEKYIEINKRRKLDEWLKETTKAHVDCDLELVRSKGSAAALVEDTERARQDQAMNEVFVLMTGNRIDEATKVASRCGDRRLAMLLQSCNTTARVHQVKDCMKKQLQLWEEKACTGLINTHRYQVYRLLSGDLDPLEEIFGELYDWKRNFGCFMWYRHSDPSDSIQDCMREYLDRHLALHHHERHPPYMQELPLLRERMDLPDDGWGEAALRQMYYNGQRSQDLAYHLLRLYCDTEYGATDGNMEQLISPMASTYHSGDYRTAWTLYTVLADLGLCDGPAVTGGLGQRTTVEYAAQLEAEGLWHEAIFVLLHLTPTEGYPSLREAAIKSVLGRHALQLVEEQAAREREHKRGDRRRPPEVDILPACPSCPDHREELKDGVAAFLTDTLRIPVEWVEEAKDVCRRYQASR
;
A
#
# COMPACT_ATOMS: atom_id res chain seq x y z
N LEU A 1 0.14 -11.69 0.73
CA LEU A 1 -0.12 -12.23 -0.62
C LEU A 1 0.97 -13.24 -1.03
N TRP A 2 2.24 -12.83 -1.11
CA TRP A 2 3.37 -13.70 -1.53
C TRP A 2 4.26 -14.27 -0.42
N GLY A 3 3.98 -13.99 0.86
CA GLY A 3 4.78 -14.55 1.96
C GLY A 3 4.49 -16.04 2.17
N ASP A 4 5.53 -16.82 2.47
CA ASP A 4 5.45 -18.26 2.75
C ASP A 4 4.69 -18.52 4.05
N GLU A 5 3.45 -18.98 3.94
CA GLU A 5 2.66 -19.45 5.10
C GLU A 5 2.99 -20.90 5.48
N GLU A 6 3.69 -21.63 4.62
CA GLU A 6 4.10 -23.02 4.87
C GLU A 6 5.08 -23.13 6.04
N ALA A 7 5.96 -22.14 6.23
CA ALA A 7 6.96 -22.13 7.29
C ALA A 7 6.36 -21.99 8.72
N ALA A 8 5.09 -21.57 8.84
CA ALA A 8 4.43 -21.34 10.12
C ALA A 8 3.69 -22.56 10.67
N LEU A 9 3.55 -23.63 9.90
CA LEU A 9 2.73 -24.80 10.25
C LEU A 9 3.58 -26.07 10.32
N SER A 10 3.54 -26.77 11.45
CA SER A 10 4.30 -28.01 11.69
C SER A 10 3.75 -29.23 10.94
N CYS A 11 2.70 -29.07 10.12
CA CYS A 11 2.05 -30.13 9.36
C CYS A 11 1.80 -29.64 7.93
N VAL A 12 1.84 -30.56 6.95
CA VAL A 12 1.55 -30.30 5.53
C VAL A 12 0.23 -29.53 5.44
N PRO A 13 0.26 -28.22 5.09
CA PRO A 13 -0.96 -27.43 5.05
C PRO A 13 -1.82 -27.89 3.88
N ASP A 14 -3.13 -28.04 4.10
CA ASP A 14 -4.10 -28.14 3.00
C ASP A 14 -4.06 -26.82 2.22
N GLU A 15 -3.93 -26.86 0.89
CA GLU A 15 -3.91 -25.66 0.03
C GLU A 15 -5.10 -24.73 0.34
N LYS A 16 -6.26 -25.34 0.65
CA LYS A 16 -7.47 -24.62 1.05
C LYS A 16 -7.30 -23.84 2.37
N TYR A 17 -6.51 -24.36 3.31
CA TYR A 17 -6.24 -23.69 4.57
C TYR A 17 -5.32 -22.47 4.39
N ILE A 18 -4.31 -22.60 3.53
CA ILE A 18 -3.44 -21.46 3.15
C ILE A 18 -4.29 -20.35 2.53
N GLU A 19 -5.19 -20.70 1.61
CA GLU A 19 -6.05 -19.73 0.94
C GLU A 19 -7.00 -19.01 1.92
N ILE A 20 -7.62 -19.75 2.85
CA ILE A 20 -8.46 -19.18 3.91
C ILE A 20 -7.66 -18.20 4.79
N ASN A 21 -6.41 -18.54 5.14
CA ASN A 21 -5.56 -17.67 5.95
C ASN A 21 -5.12 -16.41 5.21
N LYS A 22 -4.68 -16.54 3.95
CA LYS A 22 -4.34 -15.39 3.09
C LYS A 22 -5.53 -14.45 2.99
N ARG A 23 -6.72 -15.00 2.80
CA ARG A 23 -7.96 -14.23 2.75
C ARG A 23 -8.30 -13.55 4.06
N ARG A 24 -8.16 -14.23 5.20
CA ARG A 24 -8.36 -13.63 6.52
C ARG A 24 -7.42 -12.44 6.75
N LYS A 25 -6.14 -12.57 6.39
CA LYS A 25 -5.17 -11.47 6.48
C LYS A 25 -5.52 -10.31 5.57
N LEU A 26 -6.01 -10.59 4.35
CA LEU A 26 -6.48 -9.55 3.44
C LEU A 26 -7.73 -8.83 3.98
N ASP A 27 -8.66 -9.57 4.58
CA ASP A 27 -9.84 -9.02 5.26
C ASP A 27 -9.45 -8.10 6.42
N GLU A 28 -8.50 -8.52 7.27
CA GLU A 28 -7.96 -7.70 8.36
C GLU A 28 -7.32 -6.40 7.84
N TRP A 29 -6.50 -6.50 6.78
CA TRP A 29 -5.89 -5.34 6.14
C TRP A 29 -6.93 -4.38 5.52
N LEU A 30 -7.96 -4.90 4.85
CA LEU A 30 -9.04 -4.08 4.29
C LEU A 30 -9.82 -3.36 5.40
N LYS A 31 -10.12 -4.03 6.52
CA LYS A 31 -10.77 -3.41 7.68
C LYS A 31 -9.92 -2.30 8.30
N GLU A 32 -8.62 -2.53 8.44
CA GLU A 32 -7.70 -1.54 9.02
C GLU A 32 -7.55 -0.31 8.13
N THR A 33 -7.34 -0.52 6.82
CA THR A 33 -7.15 0.58 5.85
C THR A 33 -8.41 1.41 5.63
N THR A 34 -9.58 0.79 5.64
CA THR A 34 -10.86 1.51 5.43
C THR A 34 -11.39 2.17 6.70
N LYS A 35 -10.87 1.83 7.88
CA LYS A 35 -11.37 2.30 9.18
C LYS A 35 -11.44 3.83 9.26
N ALA A 36 -10.37 4.52 8.90
CA ALA A 36 -10.31 5.98 8.97
C ALA A 36 -11.35 6.65 8.06
N HIS A 37 -11.55 6.12 6.85
CA HIS A 37 -12.55 6.61 5.90
C HIS A 37 -13.98 6.36 6.39
N VAL A 38 -14.24 5.15 6.91
CA VAL A 38 -15.53 4.80 7.49
C VAL A 38 -15.84 5.70 8.68
N ASP A 39 -14.88 5.94 9.58
CA ASP A 39 -15.05 6.81 10.74
C ASP A 39 -15.34 8.27 10.31
N CYS A 40 -14.63 8.80 9.32
CA CYS A 40 -14.88 10.13 8.75
C CYS A 40 -16.30 10.24 8.16
N ASP A 41 -16.73 9.26 7.38
CA ASP A 41 -18.08 9.24 6.82
C ASP A 41 -19.15 9.14 7.92
N LEU A 42 -18.91 8.37 8.99
CA LEU A 42 -19.81 8.29 10.13
C LEU A 42 -19.95 9.63 10.84
N GLU A 43 -18.86 10.37 11.02
CA GLU A 43 -18.88 11.72 11.58
C GLU A 43 -19.64 12.70 10.68
N LEU A 44 -19.47 12.59 9.36
CA LEU A 44 -20.23 13.39 8.39
C LEU A 44 -21.74 13.08 8.44
N VAL A 45 -22.13 11.81 8.56
CA VAL A 45 -23.54 11.41 8.69
C VAL A 45 -24.13 11.92 10.02
N ARG A 46 -23.38 11.83 11.12
CA ARG A 46 -23.82 12.30 12.44
C ARG A 46 -23.94 13.82 12.51
N SER A 47 -23.00 14.56 11.92
CA SER A 47 -23.04 16.03 11.89
C SER A 47 -24.19 16.58 11.04
N LYS A 48 -24.43 16.01 9.85
CA LYS A 48 -25.61 16.32 9.02
C LYS A 48 -26.91 16.05 9.77
N GLY A 49 -26.97 14.95 10.52
CA GLY A 49 -28.10 14.64 11.39
C GLY A 49 -28.33 15.66 12.49
N SER A 50 -27.28 16.10 13.17
CA SER A 50 -27.37 17.15 14.20
C SER A 50 -27.86 18.47 13.62
N ALA A 51 -27.45 18.82 12.40
CA ALA A 51 -27.93 20.02 11.71
C ALA A 51 -29.40 19.87 11.26
N ALA A 52 -29.79 18.72 10.73
CA ALA A 52 -31.17 18.44 10.32
C ALA A 52 -32.15 18.41 11.50
N ALA A 53 -31.72 17.89 12.66
CA ALA A 53 -32.52 17.87 13.89
C ALA A 53 -32.87 19.28 14.42
N LEU A 54 -32.06 20.30 14.08
CA LEU A 54 -32.36 21.70 14.42
C LEU A 54 -33.42 22.34 13.51
N VAL A 55 -33.71 21.73 12.35
CA VAL A 55 -34.59 22.30 11.30
C VAL A 55 -35.94 21.59 11.25
N GLU A 56 -35.97 20.26 11.22
CA GLU A 56 -37.20 19.45 11.20
C GLU A 56 -37.00 18.14 11.97
N ASP A 57 -37.38 18.12 13.26
CA ASP A 57 -37.25 16.95 14.14
C ASP A 57 -38.38 15.93 13.88
N THR A 58 -38.38 15.33 12.69
CA THR A 58 -39.34 14.29 12.30
C THR A 58 -38.77 12.90 12.59
N GLU A 59 -39.60 12.01 13.11
CA GLU A 59 -39.24 10.60 13.36
C GLU A 59 -38.70 9.91 12.09
N ARG A 60 -39.22 10.30 10.92
CA ARG A 60 -38.76 9.78 9.62
C ARG A 60 -37.33 10.23 9.32
N ALA A 61 -36.97 11.48 9.57
CA ALA A 61 -35.61 11.97 9.37
C ALA A 61 -34.60 11.25 10.29
N ARG A 62 -34.98 10.99 11.54
CA ARG A 62 -34.15 10.21 12.48
C ARG A 62 -33.93 8.77 12.01
N GLN A 63 -34.99 8.13 11.50
CA GLN A 63 -34.90 6.78 10.93
C GLN A 63 -34.04 6.76 9.66
N ASP A 64 -34.21 7.74 8.77
CA ASP A 64 -33.44 7.84 7.53
C ASP A 64 -31.95 8.05 7.81
N GLN A 65 -31.62 8.88 8.81
CA GLN A 65 -30.25 9.07 9.28
C GLN A 65 -29.67 7.79 9.89
N ALA A 66 -30.42 7.11 10.77
CA ALA A 66 -29.97 5.86 11.38
C ALA A 66 -29.73 4.77 10.33
N MET A 67 -30.56 4.72 9.27
CA MET A 67 -30.35 3.79 8.16
C MET A 67 -29.08 4.12 7.36
N ASN A 68 -28.77 5.41 7.17
CA ASN A 68 -27.50 5.82 6.57
C ASN A 68 -26.30 5.40 7.44
N GLU A 69 -26.36 5.64 8.76
CA GLU A 69 -25.32 5.19 9.69
C GLU A 69 -25.13 3.67 9.66
N VAL A 70 -26.22 2.90 9.58
CA VAL A 70 -26.16 1.44 9.41
C VAL A 70 -25.46 1.07 8.09
N PHE A 71 -25.80 1.72 6.97
CA PHE A 71 -25.16 1.47 5.68
C PHE A 71 -23.65 1.75 5.70
N VAL A 72 -23.24 2.87 6.28
CA VAL A 72 -21.82 3.25 6.42
C VAL A 72 -21.06 2.24 7.30
N LEU A 73 -21.66 1.76 8.40
CA LEU A 73 -21.06 0.72 9.25
C LEU A 73 -20.92 -0.63 8.55
N MET A 74 -21.94 -1.01 7.76
CA MET A 74 -21.93 -2.25 6.97
C MET A 74 -20.80 -2.24 5.93
N THR A 75 -20.63 -1.14 5.23
CA THR A 75 -19.55 -0.99 4.24
C THR A 75 -18.15 -0.92 4.85
N GLY A 76 -18.01 -0.90 6.19
CA GLY A 76 -16.74 -1.13 6.91
C GLY A 76 -16.66 -2.48 7.62
N ASN A 77 -17.57 -3.41 7.31
CA ASN A 77 -17.74 -4.71 7.97
C ASN A 77 -17.93 -4.63 9.50
N ARG A 78 -18.52 -3.55 10.02
CA ARG A 78 -18.80 -3.34 11.46
C ARG A 78 -20.22 -3.75 11.81
N ILE A 79 -20.56 -5.01 11.55
CA ILE A 79 -21.91 -5.56 11.69
C ILE A 79 -22.47 -5.41 13.11
N ASP A 80 -21.63 -5.58 14.13
CA ASP A 80 -22.05 -5.50 15.53
C ASP A 80 -22.48 -4.09 15.93
N GLU A 81 -21.79 -3.07 15.41
CA GLU A 81 -22.14 -1.67 15.63
C GLU A 81 -23.38 -1.28 14.83
N ALA A 82 -23.47 -1.71 13.58
CA ALA A 82 -24.65 -1.52 12.74
C ALA A 82 -25.91 -2.11 13.41
N THR A 83 -25.78 -3.29 14.01
CA THR A 83 -26.85 -3.96 14.76
C THR A 83 -27.29 -3.15 15.98
N LYS A 84 -26.35 -2.55 16.72
CA LYS A 84 -26.66 -1.66 17.86
C LYS A 84 -27.39 -0.39 17.41
N VAL A 85 -26.98 0.22 16.31
CA VAL A 85 -27.64 1.41 15.74
C VAL A 85 -29.07 1.08 15.31
N ALA A 86 -29.27 -0.01 14.56
CA ALA A 86 -30.60 -0.47 14.15
C ALA A 86 -31.52 -0.76 15.35
N SER A 87 -30.97 -1.38 16.41
CA SER A 87 -31.71 -1.65 17.65
C SER A 87 -32.12 -0.37 18.39
N ARG A 88 -31.24 0.63 18.48
CA ARG A 88 -31.52 1.94 19.10
C ARG A 88 -32.59 2.73 18.35
N CYS A 89 -32.61 2.61 17.01
CA CYS A 89 -33.63 3.21 16.16
C CYS A 89 -35.00 2.50 16.23
N GLY A 90 -35.11 1.40 16.99
CA GLY A 90 -36.34 0.62 17.11
C GLY A 90 -36.57 -0.40 16.00
N ASP A 91 -35.65 -0.52 15.03
CA ASP A 91 -35.73 -1.48 13.93
C ASP A 91 -35.17 -2.84 14.32
N ARG A 92 -35.94 -3.54 15.17
CA ARG A 92 -35.57 -4.86 15.69
C ARG A 92 -35.45 -5.93 14.60
N ARG A 93 -36.22 -5.80 13.52
CA ARG A 93 -36.19 -6.78 12.41
C ARG A 93 -34.88 -6.69 11.65
N LEU A 94 -34.45 -5.48 11.33
CA LEU A 94 -33.15 -5.26 10.70
C LEU A 94 -32.01 -5.70 11.62
N ALA A 95 -32.05 -5.36 12.91
CA ALA A 95 -31.03 -5.78 13.87
C ALA A 95 -30.88 -7.32 13.93
N MET A 96 -31.98 -8.08 13.96
CA MET A 96 -31.93 -9.55 13.92
C MET A 96 -31.37 -10.08 12.60
N LEU A 97 -31.74 -9.45 11.48
CA LEU A 97 -31.23 -9.82 10.17
C LEU A 97 -29.71 -9.64 10.09
N LEU A 98 -29.19 -8.48 10.52
CA LEU A 98 -27.76 -8.18 10.55
C LEU A 98 -26.98 -9.20 11.39
N GLN A 99 -27.47 -9.53 12.58
CA GLN A 99 -26.85 -10.54 13.44
C GLN A 99 -26.79 -11.92 12.76
N SER A 100 -27.80 -12.28 11.97
CA SER A 100 -27.85 -13.57 11.27
C SER A 100 -26.81 -13.70 10.16
N CYS A 101 -26.43 -12.58 9.54
CA CYS A 101 -25.45 -12.53 8.45
C CYS A 101 -24.02 -12.85 8.91
N ASN A 102 -23.71 -12.68 10.21
CA ASN A 102 -22.40 -13.01 10.77
C ASN A 102 -22.19 -14.53 10.95
N THR A 103 -23.24 -15.35 10.78
CA THR A 103 -23.15 -16.80 11.00
C THR A 103 -22.98 -17.56 9.68
N THR A 104 -21.79 -18.12 9.46
CA THR A 104 -21.39 -18.87 8.24
C THR A 104 -22.39 -19.94 7.81
N ALA A 105 -23.03 -20.63 8.77
CA ALA A 105 -23.94 -21.73 8.47
C ALA A 105 -25.24 -21.34 7.75
N ARG A 106 -25.65 -20.06 7.77
CA ARG A 106 -26.93 -19.61 7.20
C ARG A 106 -26.81 -18.45 6.20
N VAL A 107 -25.59 -18.03 5.88
CA VAL A 107 -25.36 -16.87 4.98
C VAL A 107 -26.09 -17.02 3.66
N HIS A 108 -26.01 -18.18 2.99
CA HIS A 108 -26.69 -18.41 1.71
C HIS A 108 -28.21 -18.32 1.79
N GLN A 109 -28.80 -18.92 2.83
CA GLN A 109 -30.26 -18.88 3.01
C GLN A 109 -30.75 -17.46 3.22
N VAL A 110 -30.01 -16.68 4.02
CA VAL A 110 -30.32 -15.25 4.23
C VAL A 110 -30.18 -14.46 2.94
N LYS A 111 -29.08 -14.66 2.18
CA LYS A 111 -28.88 -14.02 0.87
C LYS A 111 -30.04 -14.30 -0.09
N ASP A 112 -30.44 -15.56 -0.24
CA ASP A 112 -31.52 -15.95 -1.13
C ASP A 112 -32.87 -15.34 -0.71
N CYS A 113 -33.14 -15.27 0.59
CA CYS A 113 -34.30 -14.57 1.11
C CYS A 113 -34.26 -13.08 0.79
N MET A 114 -33.10 -12.43 0.91
CA MET A 114 -32.95 -11.00 0.60
C MET A 114 -33.10 -10.74 -0.90
N LYS A 115 -32.54 -11.60 -1.77
CA LYS A 115 -32.74 -11.52 -3.23
C LYS A 115 -34.23 -11.58 -3.60
N LYS A 116 -34.97 -12.55 -3.04
CA LYS A 116 -36.42 -12.65 -3.24
C LYS A 116 -37.17 -11.42 -2.74
N GLN A 117 -36.74 -10.85 -1.61
CA GLN A 117 -37.36 -9.66 -1.05
C GLN A 117 -37.16 -8.43 -1.95
N LEU A 118 -35.97 -8.27 -2.53
CA LEU A 118 -35.66 -7.21 -3.49
C LEU A 118 -36.50 -7.37 -4.77
N GLN A 119 -36.56 -8.57 -5.34
CA GLN A 119 -37.40 -8.87 -6.51
C GLN A 119 -38.87 -8.52 -6.27
N LEU A 120 -39.41 -8.86 -5.10
CA LEU A 120 -40.79 -8.50 -4.74
C LEU A 120 -41.03 -6.99 -4.63
N TRP A 121 -40.01 -6.20 -4.24
CA TRP A 121 -40.11 -4.75 -4.18
C TRP A 121 -40.08 -4.11 -5.57
N GLU A 122 -39.27 -4.66 -6.46
CA GLU A 122 -39.19 -4.24 -7.87
C GLU A 122 -40.48 -4.59 -8.63
N GLU A 123 -40.97 -5.83 -8.51
CA GLU A 123 -42.21 -6.30 -9.14
C GLU A 123 -43.43 -5.46 -8.74
N LYS A 124 -43.47 -5.00 -7.49
CA LYS A 124 -44.55 -4.16 -6.96
C LYS A 124 -44.33 -2.66 -7.16
N ALA A 125 -43.27 -2.25 -7.85
CA ALA A 125 -42.87 -0.86 -8.05
C ALA A 125 -42.84 -0.04 -6.74
N CYS A 126 -42.45 -0.67 -5.63
CA CYS A 126 -42.45 -0.06 -4.31
C CYS A 126 -41.11 0.59 -3.94
N THR A 127 -40.12 0.59 -4.85
CA THR A 127 -38.76 1.09 -4.60
C THR A 127 -38.73 2.55 -4.16
N GLY A 128 -39.59 3.41 -4.74
CA GLY A 128 -39.70 4.82 -4.36
C GLY A 128 -40.37 5.10 -3.00
N LEU A 129 -40.99 4.09 -2.38
CA LEU A 129 -41.61 4.20 -1.05
C LEU A 129 -40.66 3.78 0.07
N ILE A 130 -39.58 3.08 -0.27
CA ILE A 130 -38.62 2.52 0.67
C ILE A 130 -37.48 3.53 0.85
N ASN A 131 -36.97 3.64 2.07
CA ASN A 131 -35.77 4.44 2.33
C ASN A 131 -34.59 3.93 1.47
N THR A 132 -33.87 4.84 0.81
CA THR A 132 -32.76 4.51 -0.10
C THR A 132 -31.67 3.69 0.58
N HIS A 133 -31.20 4.10 1.76
CA HIS A 133 -30.17 3.39 2.52
C HIS A 133 -30.66 2.02 2.98
N ARG A 134 -31.95 1.87 3.30
CA ARG A 134 -32.54 0.57 3.60
C ARG A 134 -32.49 -0.37 2.40
N TYR A 135 -32.82 0.14 1.22
CA TYR A 135 -32.72 -0.64 -0.02
C TYR A 135 -31.27 -1.07 -0.28
N GLN A 136 -30.31 -0.17 -0.11
CA GLN A 136 -28.87 -0.46 -0.23
C GLN A 136 -28.39 -1.50 0.80
N VAL A 137 -28.83 -1.43 2.06
CA VAL A 137 -28.51 -2.45 3.06
C VAL A 137 -29.03 -3.83 2.64
N TYR A 138 -30.26 -3.93 2.13
CA TYR A 138 -30.79 -5.20 1.64
C TYR A 138 -30.04 -5.73 0.41
N ARG A 139 -29.56 -4.85 -0.48
CA ARG A 139 -28.69 -5.21 -1.61
C ARG A 139 -27.32 -5.71 -1.18
N LEU A 140 -26.69 -5.05 -0.19
CA LEU A 140 -25.47 -5.56 0.44
C LEU A 140 -25.73 -6.96 1.01
N LEU A 141 -26.80 -7.16 1.78
CA LEU A 141 -27.09 -8.45 2.40
C LEU A 141 -27.47 -9.56 1.42
N SER A 142 -28.03 -9.22 0.25
CA SER A 142 -28.31 -10.19 -0.80
C SER A 142 -27.04 -10.61 -1.57
N GLY A 143 -25.96 -9.83 -1.42
CA GLY A 143 -24.76 -9.94 -2.24
C GLY A 143 -25.01 -9.50 -3.68
N ASP A 144 -26.10 -8.79 -3.97
CA ASP A 144 -26.37 -8.25 -5.29
C ASP A 144 -25.93 -6.80 -5.39
N LEU A 145 -24.72 -6.61 -5.90
CA LEU A 145 -24.04 -5.32 -5.93
C LEU A 145 -24.16 -4.59 -7.27
N ASP A 146 -24.94 -5.12 -8.21
CA ASP A 146 -25.06 -4.62 -9.58
C ASP A 146 -26.31 -3.73 -9.75
N PRO A 147 -26.22 -2.51 -10.34
CA PRO A 147 -25.01 -1.79 -10.74
C PRO A 147 -24.33 -1.07 -9.56
N LEU A 148 -23.00 -1.00 -9.61
CA LEU A 148 -22.18 -0.48 -8.52
C LEU A 148 -22.40 1.01 -8.24
N GLU A 149 -22.70 1.80 -9.27
CA GLU A 149 -22.93 3.24 -9.14
C GLU A 149 -24.13 3.57 -8.25
N GLU A 150 -25.14 2.70 -8.17
CA GLU A 150 -26.33 2.93 -7.34
C GLU A 150 -26.11 2.66 -5.85
N ILE A 151 -25.15 1.79 -5.52
CA ILE A 151 -24.83 1.42 -4.14
C ILE A 151 -23.65 2.23 -3.63
N PHE A 152 -22.60 2.33 -4.45
CA PHE A 152 -21.31 2.89 -4.10
C PHE A 152 -21.01 4.19 -4.86
N GLY A 153 -21.96 4.80 -5.56
CA GLY A 153 -21.72 6.05 -6.30
C GLY A 153 -21.25 7.23 -5.43
N GLU A 154 -21.53 7.17 -4.12
CA GLU A 154 -21.02 8.11 -3.11
C GLU A 154 -19.74 7.62 -2.43
N LEU A 155 -19.36 6.35 -2.61
CA LEU A 155 -18.21 5.69 -2.00
C LEU A 155 -17.06 5.59 -2.99
N TYR A 156 -16.13 6.54 -2.89
CA TYR A 156 -14.98 6.66 -3.79
C TYR A 156 -13.80 5.77 -3.41
N ASP A 157 -13.93 4.94 -2.37
CA ASP A 157 -12.89 4.05 -1.86
C ASP A 157 -12.96 2.66 -2.50
N TRP A 158 -11.99 2.38 -3.37
CA TRP A 158 -11.88 1.09 -4.04
C TRP A 158 -11.59 -0.06 -3.07
N LYS A 159 -10.84 0.17 -1.97
CA LYS A 159 -10.55 -0.85 -0.95
C LYS A 159 -11.81 -1.21 -0.21
N ARG A 160 -12.63 -0.20 0.12
CA ARG A 160 -13.96 -0.40 0.73
C ARG A 160 -14.93 -1.10 -0.22
N ASN A 161 -14.96 -0.68 -1.49
CA ASN A 161 -15.83 -1.30 -2.50
C ASN A 161 -15.42 -2.76 -2.74
N PHE A 162 -14.13 -3.03 -2.92
CA PHE A 162 -13.59 -4.39 -3.04
C PHE A 162 -13.83 -5.22 -1.78
N GLY A 163 -13.67 -4.63 -0.59
CA GLY A 163 -14.03 -5.24 0.69
C GLY A 163 -15.49 -5.66 0.73
N CYS A 164 -16.41 -4.80 0.29
CA CYS A 164 -17.84 -5.15 0.21
C CYS A 164 -18.10 -6.33 -0.74
N PHE A 165 -17.39 -6.44 -1.86
CA PHE A 165 -17.45 -7.63 -2.71
C PHE A 165 -16.99 -8.88 -1.96
N MET A 166 -15.82 -8.80 -1.31
CA MET A 166 -15.27 -9.93 -0.58
C MET A 166 -16.14 -10.34 0.62
N TRP A 167 -16.79 -9.40 1.30
CA TRP A 167 -17.62 -9.68 2.49
C TRP A 167 -19.02 -10.17 2.14
N TYR A 168 -19.64 -9.56 1.13
CA TYR A 168 -21.07 -9.75 0.85
C TYR A 168 -21.37 -10.53 -0.43
N ARG A 169 -20.56 -10.40 -1.48
CA ARG A 169 -20.74 -11.19 -2.72
C ARG A 169 -20.17 -12.59 -2.50
N HIS A 170 -18.86 -12.66 -2.31
CA HIS A 170 -18.10 -13.90 -2.12
C HIS A 170 -18.00 -14.24 -0.64
N SER A 171 -19.09 -14.48 0.07
CA SER A 171 -19.02 -14.64 1.54
C SER A 171 -18.41 -15.96 2.01
N ASP A 172 -18.17 -16.93 1.12
CA ASP A 172 -17.65 -18.24 1.52
C ASP A 172 -16.15 -18.16 1.75
N PRO A 173 -15.61 -18.53 2.93
CA PRO A 173 -14.18 -18.38 3.21
C PRO A 173 -13.25 -19.12 2.24
N SER A 174 -13.78 -20.09 1.50
CA SER A 174 -13.05 -20.85 0.48
C SER A 174 -13.04 -20.21 -0.91
N ASP A 175 -13.76 -19.11 -1.14
CA ASP A 175 -13.68 -18.41 -2.43
C ASP A 175 -12.30 -17.78 -2.59
N SER A 176 -11.70 -17.97 -3.76
CA SER A 176 -10.37 -17.48 -4.07
C SER A 176 -10.35 -15.95 -4.18
N ILE A 177 -9.25 -15.36 -3.72
CA ILE A 177 -9.04 -13.90 -3.85
C ILE A 177 -9.02 -13.50 -5.33
N GLN A 178 -8.49 -14.37 -6.19
CA GLN A 178 -8.35 -14.12 -7.63
C GLN A 178 -9.71 -14.07 -8.31
N ASP A 179 -10.62 -15.00 -8.01
CA ASP A 179 -11.98 -14.99 -8.56
C ASP A 179 -12.77 -13.78 -8.07
N CYS A 180 -12.63 -13.43 -6.78
CA CYS A 180 -13.25 -12.22 -6.22
C CYS A 180 -12.81 -10.96 -6.97
N MET A 181 -11.50 -10.83 -7.21
CA MET A 181 -10.93 -9.67 -7.90
C MET A 181 -11.33 -9.64 -9.37
N ARG A 182 -11.36 -10.80 -10.04
CA ARG A 182 -11.82 -10.90 -11.44
C ARG A 182 -13.27 -10.45 -11.58
N GLU A 183 -14.16 -10.95 -10.71
CA GLU A 183 -15.57 -10.56 -10.73
C GLU A 183 -15.77 -9.06 -10.44
N TYR A 184 -14.99 -8.51 -9.50
CA TYR A 184 -14.96 -7.09 -9.20
C TYR A 184 -14.50 -6.26 -10.41
N LEU A 185 -13.39 -6.64 -11.03
CA LEU A 185 -12.82 -5.93 -12.17
C LEU A 185 -13.72 -5.98 -13.40
N ASP A 186 -14.27 -7.15 -13.76
CA ASP A 186 -15.17 -7.27 -14.90
C ASP A 186 -16.34 -6.31 -14.80
N ARG A 187 -16.90 -6.15 -13.59
CA ARG A 187 -18.02 -5.24 -13.31
C ARG A 187 -17.60 -3.78 -13.25
N HIS A 188 -16.47 -3.49 -12.61
CA HIS A 188 -15.96 -2.12 -12.49
C HIS A 188 -15.50 -1.57 -13.84
N LEU A 189 -14.84 -2.39 -14.66
CA LEU A 189 -14.39 -2.08 -16.01
C LEU A 189 -15.56 -2.00 -17.01
N ALA A 190 -16.62 -2.82 -16.84
CA ALA A 190 -17.81 -2.71 -17.68
C ALA A 190 -18.55 -1.38 -17.52
N LEU A 191 -18.43 -0.71 -16.37
CA LEU A 191 -19.06 0.58 -16.07
C LEU A 191 -18.23 1.77 -16.53
N HIS A 192 -16.91 1.62 -16.61
CA HIS A 192 -16.00 2.70 -16.96
C HIS A 192 -15.28 2.33 -18.26
N HIS A 193 -15.67 2.95 -19.38
CA HIS A 193 -15.10 2.75 -20.74
C HIS A 193 -13.56 2.92 -20.87
N HIS A 194 -12.87 3.28 -19.79
CA HIS A 194 -11.43 3.30 -19.64
C HIS A 194 -11.08 2.66 -18.30
N GLU A 195 -9.96 1.94 -18.21
CA GLU A 195 -9.37 1.51 -16.93
C GLU A 195 -9.10 2.77 -16.08
N ARG A 196 -10.11 3.25 -15.35
CA ARG A 196 -9.95 4.31 -14.37
C ARG A 196 -9.38 3.64 -13.15
N HIS A 197 -8.06 3.44 -13.17
CA HIS A 197 -7.32 2.95 -12.01
C HIS A 197 -7.73 3.79 -10.80
N PRO A 198 -8.10 3.15 -9.68
CA PRO A 198 -8.43 3.89 -8.49
C PRO A 198 -7.26 4.81 -8.10
N PRO A 199 -7.51 6.11 -7.87
CA PRO A 199 -6.46 7.03 -7.46
C PRO A 199 -5.86 6.58 -6.12
N TYR A 200 -4.56 6.85 -5.92
CA TYR A 200 -3.85 6.58 -4.66
C TYR A 200 -4.61 7.21 -3.47
N MET A 201 -5.13 6.36 -2.58
CA MET A 201 -6.06 6.79 -1.53
C MET A 201 -5.41 7.04 -0.17
N GLN A 202 -4.16 6.62 0.04
CA GLN A 202 -3.65 6.39 1.40
C GLN A 202 -3.40 7.65 2.24
N GLU A 203 -3.59 8.86 1.71
CA GLU A 203 -3.20 10.09 2.39
C GLU A 203 -4.20 11.23 2.23
N LEU A 204 -5.50 10.97 2.17
CA LEU A 204 -6.54 12.03 2.15
C LEU A 204 -6.34 13.09 3.28
N PRO A 205 -6.13 12.70 4.54
CA PRO A 205 -5.87 13.64 5.63
C PRO A 205 -4.54 14.39 5.49
N LEU A 206 -3.48 13.70 5.06
CA LEU A 206 -2.14 14.27 4.90
C LEU A 206 -2.03 15.17 3.67
N LEU A 207 -2.77 14.87 2.60
CA LEU A 207 -2.90 15.69 1.40
C LEU A 207 -3.66 16.98 1.71
N ARG A 208 -4.73 16.90 2.53
CA ARG A 208 -5.42 18.09 3.04
C ARG A 208 -4.48 18.98 3.87
N GLU A 209 -3.77 18.38 4.82
CA GLU A 209 -2.84 19.10 5.70
C GLU A 209 -1.66 19.71 4.92
N ARG A 210 -1.09 19.00 3.94
CA ARG A 210 0.04 19.50 3.12
C ARG A 210 -0.34 20.52 2.05
N MET A 211 -1.57 20.49 1.57
CA MET A 211 -2.07 21.44 0.56
C MET A 211 -2.74 22.67 1.18
N ASP A 212 -2.74 22.78 2.51
CA ASP A 212 -3.44 23.81 3.27
C ASP A 212 -4.90 23.97 2.80
N LEU A 213 -5.55 22.85 2.45
CA LEU A 213 -6.91 22.88 1.95
C LEU A 213 -7.85 23.20 3.11
N PRO A 214 -8.76 24.18 2.96
CA PRO A 214 -9.69 24.54 4.03
C PRO A 214 -10.51 23.32 4.46
N ASP A 215 -10.75 23.18 5.76
CA ASP A 215 -11.65 22.17 6.31
C ASP A 215 -13.12 22.61 6.16
N ASP A 216 -13.49 22.94 4.92
CA ASP A 216 -14.82 23.36 4.52
C ASP A 216 -15.30 22.56 3.30
N GLY A 217 -16.55 22.77 2.91
CA GLY A 217 -17.13 22.07 1.76
C GLY A 217 -16.41 22.34 0.44
N TRP A 218 -15.60 23.40 0.34
CA TRP A 218 -14.82 23.72 -0.85
C TRP A 218 -13.50 22.95 -0.89
N GLY A 219 -12.78 22.82 0.23
CA GLY A 219 -11.60 21.95 0.32
C GLY A 219 -11.94 20.47 0.11
N GLU A 220 -13.10 20.03 0.58
CA GLU A 220 -13.65 18.69 0.30
C GLU A 220 -13.98 18.51 -1.19
N ALA A 221 -14.59 19.51 -1.84
CA ALA A 221 -14.91 19.47 -3.27
C ALA A 221 -13.66 19.55 -4.16
N ALA A 222 -12.65 20.33 -3.77
CA ALA A 222 -11.37 20.44 -4.47
C ALA A 222 -10.58 19.13 -4.39
N LEU A 223 -10.54 18.50 -3.20
CA LEU A 223 -10.04 17.13 -3.04
C LEU A 223 -10.79 16.18 -3.98
N ARG A 224 -12.14 16.15 -3.92
CA ARG A 224 -13.00 15.36 -4.84
C ARG A 224 -12.68 15.61 -6.31
N GLN A 225 -12.50 16.85 -6.72
CA GLN A 225 -12.18 17.19 -8.10
C GLN A 225 -10.77 16.72 -8.50
N MET A 226 -9.80 16.76 -7.58
CA MET A 226 -8.48 16.16 -7.80
C MET A 226 -8.55 14.63 -7.89
N TYR A 227 -9.46 13.97 -7.15
CA TYR A 227 -9.79 12.54 -7.35
C TYR A 227 -10.33 12.25 -8.76
N TYR A 228 -11.20 13.12 -9.29
CA TYR A 228 -11.81 12.93 -10.60
C TYR A 228 -10.91 13.28 -11.79
N ASN A 229 -9.93 14.16 -11.60
CA ASN A 229 -9.12 14.70 -12.70
C ASN A 229 -7.97 13.78 -13.15
N GLY A 230 -7.88 12.55 -12.63
CA GLY A 230 -7.10 11.46 -13.25
C GLY A 230 -5.60 11.71 -13.40
N GLN A 231 -5.03 12.71 -12.72
CA GLN A 231 -3.62 13.01 -12.81
C GLN A 231 -2.83 12.34 -11.67
N ARG A 232 -2.34 11.14 -12.03
CA ARG A 232 -0.98 10.65 -11.73
C ARG A 232 -0.67 10.30 -10.28
N SER A 233 -1.21 9.17 -9.85
CA SER A 233 -0.49 8.12 -9.10
C SER A 233 -1.51 7.03 -8.84
N GLN A 234 -1.25 5.84 -9.35
CA GLN A 234 -2.15 4.72 -9.14
C GLN A 234 -1.79 4.05 -7.80
N ASP A 235 -2.80 3.58 -7.07
CA ASP A 235 -2.62 2.99 -5.74
C ASP A 235 -1.71 1.74 -5.81
N LEU A 236 -0.50 1.79 -5.22
CA LEU A 236 0.41 0.63 -5.16
C LEU A 236 -0.31 -0.65 -4.71
N ALA A 237 -1.20 -0.58 -3.71
CA ALA A 237 -1.89 -1.74 -3.20
C ALA A 237 -2.86 -2.33 -4.25
N TYR A 238 -3.47 -1.50 -5.10
CA TYR A 238 -4.30 -1.97 -6.21
C TYR A 238 -3.47 -2.74 -7.23
N HIS A 239 -2.31 -2.20 -7.64
CA HIS A 239 -1.44 -2.85 -8.61
C HIS A 239 -0.85 -4.16 -8.08
N LEU A 240 -0.48 -4.20 -6.79
CA LEU A 240 -0.03 -5.43 -6.16
C LEU A 240 -1.14 -6.48 -6.10
N LEU A 241 -2.36 -6.07 -5.71
CA LEU A 241 -3.48 -7.01 -5.70
C LEU A 241 -3.81 -7.52 -7.12
N ARG A 242 -3.73 -6.66 -8.14
CA ARG A 242 -3.94 -7.03 -9.53
C ARG A 242 -2.84 -7.98 -10.03
N LEU A 243 -1.57 -7.71 -9.72
CA LEU A 243 -0.44 -8.60 -10.03
C LEU A 243 -0.57 -9.97 -9.36
N TYR A 244 -1.13 -10.03 -8.15
CA TYR A 244 -1.41 -11.30 -7.47
C TYR A 244 -2.55 -12.09 -8.13
N CYS A 245 -3.56 -11.40 -8.65
CA CYS A 245 -4.75 -12.03 -9.24
C CYS A 245 -4.58 -12.39 -10.72
N ASP A 246 -3.71 -11.66 -11.42
CA ASP A 246 -3.46 -11.81 -12.84
C ASP A 246 -1.95 -11.71 -13.09
N THR A 247 -1.35 -12.84 -13.48
CA THR A 247 0.07 -12.92 -13.80
C THR A 247 0.42 -12.21 -15.11
N GLU A 248 -0.55 -12.08 -16.03
CA GLU A 248 -0.37 -11.36 -17.29
C GLU A 248 -0.44 -9.84 -17.11
N TYR A 249 -0.94 -9.39 -15.96
CA TYR A 249 -1.03 -7.97 -15.64
C TYR A 249 0.32 -7.25 -15.72
N GLY A 250 1.37 -7.90 -15.22
CA GLY A 250 2.74 -7.38 -15.25
C GLY A 250 3.38 -7.37 -16.64
N ALA A 251 2.87 -8.21 -17.56
CA ALA A 251 3.36 -8.30 -18.95
C ALA A 251 2.73 -7.24 -19.88
N THR A 252 1.68 -6.55 -19.42
CA THR A 252 1.02 -5.50 -20.19
C THR A 252 1.80 -4.19 -20.09
N ASP A 253 2.07 -3.57 -21.24
CA ASP A 253 2.84 -2.33 -21.36
C ASP A 253 2.30 -1.22 -20.45
N GLY A 254 3.18 -0.58 -19.67
CA GLY A 254 2.84 0.56 -18.81
C GLY A 254 2.47 0.21 -17.35
N ASN A 255 1.91 -0.97 -17.08
CA ASN A 255 1.43 -1.32 -15.73
C ASN A 255 2.56 -1.50 -14.72
N MET A 256 3.64 -2.16 -15.14
CA MET A 256 4.81 -2.33 -14.28
C MET A 256 5.58 -1.02 -14.11
N GLU A 257 5.60 -0.15 -15.14
CA GLU A 257 6.21 1.18 -15.01
C GLU A 257 5.48 2.01 -13.94
N GLN A 258 4.16 1.85 -13.88
CA GLN A 258 3.33 2.51 -12.89
C GLN A 258 3.59 1.93 -11.50
N LEU A 259 3.68 0.59 -11.36
CA LEU A 259 3.97 -0.08 -10.09
C LEU A 259 5.34 0.32 -9.49
N ILE A 260 6.37 0.41 -10.34
CA ILE A 260 7.74 0.75 -9.94
C ILE A 260 7.94 2.29 -9.89
N SER A 261 6.94 3.09 -10.24
CA SER A 261 7.04 4.54 -10.15
C SER A 261 7.11 4.99 -8.68
N PRO A 262 8.03 5.90 -8.30
CA PRO A 262 8.04 6.56 -6.98
C PRO A 262 6.65 7.06 -6.57
N MET A 263 5.94 7.60 -7.58
CA MET A 263 4.61 8.19 -7.45
C MET A 263 3.54 7.19 -7.03
N ALA A 264 3.70 5.90 -7.31
CA ALA A 264 2.72 4.89 -6.89
C ALA A 264 2.81 4.58 -5.40
N SER A 265 3.97 4.77 -4.79
CA SER A 265 4.21 4.47 -3.38
C SER A 265 4.16 5.71 -2.49
N THR A 266 4.56 6.87 -3.02
CA THR A 266 4.63 8.14 -2.29
C THR A 266 4.17 9.29 -3.18
N TYR A 267 3.76 10.40 -2.57
CA TYR A 267 3.49 11.65 -3.30
C TYR A 267 4.77 12.36 -3.79
N HIS A 268 5.97 11.87 -3.41
CA HIS A 268 7.24 12.49 -3.77
C HIS A 268 7.83 11.83 -5.00
N SER A 269 8.02 12.61 -6.07
CA SER A 269 8.56 12.08 -7.33
C SER A 269 10.03 11.67 -7.21
N GLY A 270 10.67 12.11 -6.12
CA GLY A 270 12.04 11.80 -5.77
C GLY A 270 12.15 10.93 -4.53
N ASP A 271 11.22 10.03 -4.22
CA ASP A 271 11.49 8.95 -3.25
C ASP A 271 11.54 7.61 -3.97
N TYR A 272 12.75 7.17 -4.30
CA TYR A 272 12.96 5.90 -5.00
C TYR A 272 13.22 4.74 -4.04
N ARG A 273 13.23 4.96 -2.72
CA ARG A 273 13.52 3.89 -1.74
C ARG A 273 12.50 2.78 -1.81
N THR A 274 11.22 3.13 -1.72
CA THR A 274 10.12 2.16 -1.73
C THR A 274 9.97 1.53 -3.10
N ALA A 275 10.10 2.32 -4.17
CA ALA A 275 10.10 1.84 -5.55
C ALA A 275 11.20 0.81 -5.83
N TRP A 276 12.43 1.08 -5.39
CA TRP A 276 13.57 0.18 -5.55
C TRP A 276 13.42 -1.09 -4.73
N THR A 277 13.05 -0.96 -3.45
CA THR A 277 12.86 -2.12 -2.56
C THR A 277 11.74 -3.04 -3.08
N LEU A 278 10.67 -2.44 -3.60
CA LEU A 278 9.59 -3.19 -4.22
C LEU A 278 10.07 -3.93 -5.47
N TYR A 279 10.80 -3.24 -6.34
CA TYR A 279 11.38 -3.85 -7.54
C TYR A 279 12.27 -5.04 -7.20
N THR A 280 13.16 -4.94 -6.22
CA THR A 280 14.06 -6.04 -5.84
C THR A 280 13.28 -7.25 -5.34
N VAL A 281 12.26 -7.05 -4.50
CA VAL A 281 11.42 -8.15 -3.99
C VAL A 281 10.61 -8.81 -5.13
N LEU A 282 10.03 -8.02 -6.03
CA LEU A 282 9.26 -8.56 -7.15
C LEU A 282 10.15 -9.31 -8.14
N ALA A 283 11.38 -8.83 -8.36
CA ALA A 283 12.38 -9.51 -9.17
C ALA A 283 12.80 -10.86 -8.56
N ASP A 284 13.06 -10.90 -7.25
CA ASP A 284 13.40 -12.13 -6.54
C ASP A 284 12.25 -13.16 -6.55
N LEU A 285 11.01 -12.68 -6.60
CA LEU A 285 9.81 -13.53 -6.73
C LEU A 285 9.59 -14.02 -8.18
N GLY A 286 10.41 -13.63 -9.16
CA GLY A 286 10.24 -13.98 -10.58
C GLY A 286 9.04 -13.32 -11.25
N LEU A 287 8.44 -12.31 -10.61
CA LEU A 287 7.26 -11.59 -11.15
C LEU A 287 7.64 -10.52 -12.18
N CYS A 288 8.94 -10.30 -12.38
CA CYS A 288 9.48 -9.30 -13.28
C CYS A 288 10.18 -9.91 -14.52
N ASP A 289 9.96 -11.19 -14.85
CA ASP A 289 10.71 -11.90 -15.91
C ASP A 289 10.26 -11.57 -17.35
N GLY A 290 10.21 -10.28 -17.70
CA GLY A 290 9.91 -9.77 -19.04
C GLY A 290 10.98 -8.82 -19.59
N PRO A 291 11.58 -9.08 -20.77
CA PRO A 291 12.71 -8.30 -21.32
C PRO A 291 12.36 -6.85 -21.69
N ALA A 292 11.07 -6.53 -21.88
CA ALA A 292 10.62 -5.17 -22.19
C ALA A 292 10.48 -4.28 -20.94
N VAL A 293 10.40 -4.87 -19.75
CA VAL A 293 9.90 -4.21 -18.52
C VAL A 293 10.99 -4.08 -17.45
N THR A 294 11.96 -4.99 -17.37
CA THR A 294 12.98 -4.98 -16.31
C THR A 294 14.29 -4.31 -16.66
N GLY A 295 14.66 -4.26 -17.94
CA GLY A 295 15.97 -3.75 -18.35
C GLY A 295 16.14 -2.26 -18.04
N GLY A 296 15.26 -1.41 -18.56
CA GLY A 296 15.42 0.05 -18.41
C GLY A 296 14.93 0.60 -17.07
N LEU A 297 13.77 0.15 -16.59
CA LEU A 297 13.11 0.73 -15.43
C LEU A 297 13.75 0.31 -14.11
N GLY A 298 14.08 -0.97 -13.96
CA GLY A 298 14.81 -1.48 -12.80
C GLY A 298 16.17 -0.80 -12.65
N GLN A 299 16.90 -0.67 -13.77
CA GLN A 299 18.17 0.04 -13.81
C GLN A 299 18.03 1.52 -13.49
N ARG A 300 17.05 2.21 -14.09
CA ARG A 300 16.80 3.63 -13.79
C ARG A 300 16.49 3.83 -12.32
N THR A 301 15.57 3.04 -11.76
CA THR A 301 15.18 3.12 -10.35
C THR A 301 16.37 2.87 -9.42
N THR A 302 17.23 1.91 -9.77
CA THR A 302 18.47 1.62 -9.03
C THR A 302 19.47 2.77 -9.08
N VAL A 303 19.70 3.36 -10.26
CA VAL A 303 20.61 4.49 -10.43
C VAL A 303 20.09 5.75 -9.71
N GLU A 304 18.80 6.05 -9.83
CA GLU A 304 18.19 7.20 -9.18
C GLU A 304 18.23 7.05 -7.65
N TYR A 305 17.91 5.86 -7.12
CA TYR A 305 18.01 5.61 -5.68
C TYR A 305 19.46 5.69 -5.17
N ALA A 306 20.43 5.17 -5.94
CA ALA A 306 21.85 5.32 -5.60
C ALA A 306 22.29 6.80 -5.60
N ALA A 307 21.80 7.60 -6.56
CA ALA A 307 22.08 9.04 -6.59
C ALA A 307 21.50 9.79 -5.38
N GLN A 308 20.35 9.35 -4.86
CA GLN A 308 19.75 9.89 -3.64
C GLN A 308 20.60 9.61 -2.41
N LEU A 309 21.02 8.36 -2.24
CA LEU A 309 21.90 7.98 -1.13
C LEU A 309 23.25 8.74 -1.20
N GLU A 310 23.79 8.94 -2.40
CA GLU A 310 25.00 9.74 -2.58
C GLU A 310 24.79 11.21 -2.21
N ALA A 311 23.64 11.80 -2.57
CA ALA A 311 23.31 13.18 -2.22
C ALA A 311 23.14 13.38 -0.70
N GLU A 312 22.67 12.35 0.02
CA GLU A 312 22.57 12.33 1.48
C GLU A 312 23.91 12.04 2.19
N GLY A 313 24.97 11.73 1.43
CA GLY A 313 26.29 11.41 1.95
C GLY A 313 26.50 9.92 2.30
N LEU A 314 25.48 9.08 2.08
CA LEU A 314 25.50 7.62 2.25
C LEU A 314 26.00 6.91 0.99
N TRP A 315 27.13 7.36 0.45
CA TRP A 315 27.67 6.87 -0.82
C TRP A 315 28.10 5.39 -0.78
N HIS A 316 28.40 4.85 0.41
CA HIS A 316 28.72 3.42 0.59
C HIS A 316 27.48 2.53 0.42
N GLU A 317 26.31 2.99 0.90
CA GLU A 317 25.02 2.33 0.64
C GLU A 317 24.60 2.51 -0.83
N ALA A 318 24.93 3.64 -1.45
CA ALA A 318 24.73 3.84 -2.89
C ALA A 318 25.46 2.76 -3.70
N ILE A 319 26.70 2.40 -3.31
CA ILE A 319 27.44 1.31 -3.97
C ILE A 319 26.73 -0.04 -3.77
N PHE A 320 26.20 -0.32 -2.58
CA PHE A 320 25.39 -1.51 -2.33
C PHE A 320 24.17 -1.59 -3.27
N VAL A 321 23.44 -0.48 -3.43
CA VAL A 321 22.31 -0.39 -4.36
C VAL A 321 22.76 -0.67 -5.81
N LEU A 322 23.87 -0.07 -6.24
CA LEU A 322 24.42 -0.26 -7.59
C LEU A 322 24.86 -1.71 -7.88
N LEU A 323 25.15 -2.54 -6.87
CA LEU A 323 25.44 -3.97 -7.08
C LEU A 323 24.25 -4.74 -7.66
N HIS A 324 23.03 -4.22 -7.48
CA HIS A 324 21.80 -4.83 -7.98
C HIS A 324 21.54 -4.54 -9.46
N LEU A 325 22.40 -3.73 -10.12
CA LEU A 325 22.32 -3.51 -11.56
C LEU A 325 22.57 -4.81 -12.33
N THR A 326 21.56 -5.31 -13.05
CA THR A 326 21.69 -6.49 -13.91
C THR A 326 22.50 -6.15 -15.18
N PRO A 327 23.36 -7.06 -15.67
CA PRO A 327 24.05 -6.85 -16.94
C PRO A 327 23.06 -6.94 -18.11
N THR A 328 22.90 -5.85 -18.87
CA THR A 328 22.07 -5.83 -20.09
C THR A 328 22.90 -6.15 -21.32
N GLU A 329 22.29 -6.78 -22.33
CA GLU A 329 22.86 -6.90 -23.67
C GLU A 329 23.25 -5.51 -24.22
N GLY A 330 24.55 -5.26 -24.38
CA GLY A 330 25.11 -4.00 -24.87
C GLY A 330 25.93 -3.20 -23.85
N TYR A 331 25.70 -3.37 -22.53
CA TYR A 331 26.45 -2.67 -21.47
C TYR A 331 26.82 -3.60 -20.30
N PRO A 332 27.64 -4.65 -20.54
CA PRO A 332 28.03 -5.59 -19.49
C PRO A 332 28.83 -4.95 -18.35
N SER A 333 29.43 -3.78 -18.60
CA SER A 333 30.24 -3.02 -17.65
C SER A 333 29.48 -1.89 -16.95
N LEU A 334 28.15 -1.74 -17.12
CA LEU A 334 27.40 -0.64 -16.51
C LEU A 334 27.56 -0.61 -14.98
N ARG A 335 27.45 -1.78 -14.34
CA ARG A 335 27.66 -1.96 -12.90
C ARG A 335 29.06 -1.51 -12.48
N GLU A 336 30.08 -2.00 -13.18
CA GLU A 336 31.48 -1.66 -12.91
C GLU A 336 31.75 -0.16 -13.08
N ALA A 337 31.29 0.43 -14.18
CA ALA A 337 31.48 1.84 -14.47
C ALA A 337 30.80 2.74 -13.43
N ALA A 338 29.58 2.39 -13.00
CA ALA A 338 28.85 3.14 -11.98
C ALA A 338 29.57 3.08 -10.62
N ILE A 339 30.02 1.88 -10.20
CA ILE A 339 30.75 1.71 -8.94
C ILE A 339 32.08 2.46 -8.96
N LYS A 340 32.86 2.32 -10.04
CA LYS A 340 34.14 3.04 -10.20
C LYS A 340 33.95 4.56 -10.21
N SER A 341 32.85 5.05 -10.79
CA SER A 341 32.52 6.48 -10.78
C SER A 341 32.28 7.00 -9.36
N VAL A 342 31.47 6.30 -8.55
CA VAL A 342 31.21 6.68 -7.15
C VAL A 342 32.50 6.60 -6.31
N LEU A 343 33.28 5.52 -6.44
CA LEU A 343 34.56 5.37 -5.76
C LEU A 343 35.54 6.50 -6.12
N GLY A 344 35.60 6.90 -7.38
CA GLY A 344 36.44 8.00 -7.84
C GLY A 344 36.04 9.35 -7.23
N ARG A 345 34.74 9.63 -7.08
CA ARG A 345 34.24 10.87 -6.45
C ARG A 345 34.54 10.95 -4.96
N HIS A 346 34.43 9.83 -4.25
CA HIS A 346 34.63 9.76 -2.79
C HIS A 346 36.03 9.27 -2.37
N ALA A 347 36.96 9.14 -3.33
CA ALA A 347 38.33 8.68 -3.08
C ALA A 347 39.07 9.53 -2.03
N LEU A 348 38.77 10.83 -1.95
CA LEU A 348 39.36 11.72 -0.93
C LEU A 348 38.99 11.27 0.48
N GLN A 349 37.71 10.95 0.72
CA GLN A 349 37.22 10.50 2.03
C GLN A 349 37.89 9.18 2.44
N LEU A 350 38.08 8.26 1.49
CA LEU A 350 38.79 7.00 1.69
C LEU A 350 40.27 7.21 2.08
N VAL A 351 40.95 8.17 1.45
CA VAL A 351 42.34 8.51 1.78
C VAL A 351 42.44 9.18 3.15
N GLU A 352 41.52 10.11 3.45
CA GLU A 352 41.48 10.82 4.74
C GLU A 352 41.18 9.87 5.90
N GLU A 353 40.25 8.93 5.74
CA GLU A 353 39.91 7.90 6.72
C GLU A 353 41.12 6.99 6.98
N GLN A 354 41.80 6.53 5.92
CA GLN A 354 43.02 5.72 6.06
C GLN A 354 44.11 6.49 6.82
N ALA A 355 44.33 7.76 6.49
CA ALA A 355 45.31 8.60 7.18
C ALA A 355 44.93 8.87 8.64
N ALA A 356 43.64 9.06 8.95
CA ALA A 356 43.13 9.22 10.31
C ALA A 356 43.42 7.98 11.15
N ARG A 357 43.17 6.79 10.59
CA ARG A 357 43.47 5.51 11.25
C ARG A 357 44.93 5.24 11.45
N GLU A 358 45.78 5.56 10.47
CA GLU A 358 47.23 5.46 10.66
C GLU A 358 47.72 6.39 11.78
N ARG A 359 47.10 7.58 11.91
CA ARG A 359 47.40 8.50 13.02
C ARG A 359 46.89 7.98 14.35
N GLU A 360 45.70 7.38 14.39
CA GLU A 360 45.14 6.75 15.59
C GLU A 360 45.95 5.52 16.02
N HIS A 361 46.37 4.67 15.09
CA HIS A 361 47.27 3.55 15.36
C HIS A 361 48.60 4.04 15.93
N LYS A 362 49.18 5.11 15.37
CA LYS A 362 50.40 5.77 15.88
C LYS A 362 50.20 6.47 17.24
N ARG A 363 48.97 6.87 17.60
CA ARG A 363 48.61 7.53 18.87
C ARG A 363 48.18 6.54 19.96
N GLY A 364 47.54 5.43 19.58
CA GLY A 364 47.06 4.35 20.44
C GLY A 364 48.19 3.55 21.08
N ASP A 365 49.39 3.64 20.51
CA ASP A 365 50.63 3.15 21.13
C ASP A 365 51.14 4.07 22.27
N ARG A 366 50.47 5.19 22.57
CA ARG A 366 50.90 6.12 23.64
C ARG A 366 49.88 6.51 24.70
N ARG A 367 48.55 6.37 24.52
CA ARG A 367 47.57 6.62 25.60
C ARG A 367 46.24 5.86 25.36
N ARG A 368 45.88 4.92 26.24
CA ARG A 368 44.47 4.54 26.49
C ARG A 368 43.95 5.33 27.70
N PRO A 369 42.94 6.21 27.56
CA PRO A 369 42.11 6.66 28.67
C PRO A 369 40.95 5.67 28.91
N PRO A 370 40.31 5.70 30.10
CA PRO A 370 39.28 4.74 30.48
C PRO A 370 37.96 5.00 29.74
N GLU A 371 37.20 3.93 29.53
CA GLU A 371 35.84 3.94 28.99
C GLU A 371 34.95 4.92 29.77
N VAL A 372 34.31 5.82 29.03
CA VAL A 372 33.20 6.64 29.55
C VAL A 372 31.93 5.98 29.05
N ASP A 373 31.10 5.51 29.98
CA ASP A 373 29.77 4.99 29.73
C ASP A 373 28.92 6.03 28.98
N ILE A 374 28.62 5.74 27.71
CA ILE A 374 27.61 6.49 26.94
C ILE A 374 26.28 5.76 27.15
N LEU A 375 25.27 6.51 27.58
CA LEU A 375 23.89 6.06 27.82
C LEU A 375 23.34 5.25 26.63
N PRO A 376 22.50 4.22 26.88
CA PRO A 376 21.97 3.37 25.82
C PRO A 376 21.04 4.16 24.91
N ALA A 377 21.34 4.16 23.61
CA ALA A 377 20.46 4.64 22.57
C ALA A 377 19.26 3.70 22.37
N CYS A 378 18.19 4.25 21.80
CA CYS A 378 16.87 3.62 21.68
C CYS A 378 16.93 2.24 20.97
N PRO A 379 16.33 1.18 21.53
CA PRO A 379 16.43 -0.20 21.01
C PRO A 379 15.67 -0.46 19.69
N SER A 380 15.01 0.54 19.12
CA SER A 380 14.16 0.40 17.92
C SER A 380 14.84 0.86 16.62
N CYS A 381 16.06 1.39 16.68
CA CYS A 381 16.81 1.81 15.50
C CYS A 381 18.10 0.99 15.43
N PRO A 382 18.33 0.18 14.38
CA PRO A 382 19.66 -0.36 14.15
C PRO A 382 20.61 0.83 13.97
N ASP A 383 21.59 0.95 14.86
CA ASP A 383 22.55 2.04 14.84
C ASP A 383 23.52 1.80 13.67
N HIS A 384 23.30 2.49 12.54
CA HIS A 384 24.16 2.44 11.35
C HIS A 384 25.65 2.72 11.67
N ARG A 385 25.95 3.27 12.85
CA ARG A 385 27.32 3.48 13.35
C ARG A 385 28.02 2.20 13.81
N GLU A 386 27.31 1.11 14.06
CA GLU A 386 27.94 -0.14 14.48
C GLU A 386 28.60 -0.93 13.34
N GLU A 387 28.07 -0.85 12.11
CA GLU A 387 28.61 -1.58 10.95
C GLU A 387 29.85 -0.92 10.34
N LEU A 388 30.08 0.36 10.66
CA LEU A 388 31.24 1.15 10.23
C LEU A 388 32.37 1.18 11.28
N LYS A 389 32.30 0.36 12.34
CA LYS A 389 33.35 0.26 13.38
C LYS A 389 34.73 -0.04 12.75
N ASP A 390 34.75 -0.90 11.73
CA ASP A 390 35.94 -1.27 10.96
C ASP A 390 36.13 -0.41 9.69
N GLY A 391 35.30 0.61 9.49
CA GLY A 391 35.48 1.72 8.53
C GLY A 391 34.96 1.45 7.13
N VAL A 392 34.79 2.53 6.35
CA VAL A 392 34.12 2.48 5.06
C VAL A 392 34.88 1.58 4.08
N ALA A 393 36.22 1.67 4.08
CA ALA A 393 37.06 0.83 3.23
C ALA A 393 36.92 -0.68 3.53
N ALA A 394 36.83 -1.08 4.80
CA ALA A 394 36.65 -2.48 5.18
C ALA A 394 35.23 -2.96 4.86
N PHE A 395 34.21 -2.12 5.08
CA PHE A 395 32.84 -2.42 4.68
C PHE A 395 32.73 -2.71 3.17
N LEU A 396 33.41 -1.91 2.34
CA LEU A 396 33.42 -2.10 0.88
C LEU A 396 34.10 -3.42 0.46
N THR A 397 35.23 -3.78 1.06
CA THR A 397 36.00 -4.97 0.66
C THR A 397 35.51 -6.25 1.31
N ASP A 398 35.17 -6.21 2.60
CA ASP A 398 34.93 -7.40 3.41
C ASP A 398 33.45 -7.78 3.39
N THR A 399 32.55 -6.77 3.47
CA THR A 399 31.09 -6.99 3.45
C THR A 399 30.56 -7.01 2.02
N LEU A 400 30.83 -5.97 1.23
CA LEU A 400 30.29 -5.83 -0.13
C LEU A 400 31.09 -6.58 -1.20
N ARG A 401 32.26 -7.14 -0.84
CA ARG A 401 33.15 -7.91 -1.73
C ARG A 401 33.55 -7.14 -2.99
N ILE A 402 33.71 -5.83 -2.88
CA ILE A 402 34.23 -5.02 -3.97
C ILE A 402 35.72 -5.34 -4.15
N PRO A 403 36.22 -5.49 -5.39
CA PRO A 403 37.63 -5.74 -5.63
C PRO A 403 38.51 -4.68 -4.97
N VAL A 404 39.46 -5.13 -4.13
CA VAL A 404 40.43 -4.26 -3.43
C VAL A 404 41.20 -3.38 -4.42
N GLU A 405 41.47 -3.91 -5.62
CA GLU A 405 42.13 -3.20 -6.70
C GLU A 405 41.40 -1.89 -7.08
N TRP A 406 40.07 -1.88 -7.09
CA TRP A 406 39.29 -0.69 -7.47
C TRP A 406 39.38 0.39 -6.39
N VAL A 407 39.41 -0.02 -5.12
CA VAL A 407 39.54 0.89 -3.98
C VAL A 407 40.94 1.51 -3.95
N GLU A 408 41.98 0.71 -4.16
CA GLU A 408 43.36 1.22 -4.21
C GLU A 408 43.63 2.06 -5.47
N GLU A 409 43.08 1.70 -6.63
CA GLU A 409 43.17 2.51 -7.85
C GLU A 409 42.57 3.90 -7.64
N ALA A 410 41.38 3.99 -7.03
CA ALA A 410 40.74 5.26 -6.73
C ALA A 410 41.59 6.12 -5.76
N LYS A 411 42.15 5.50 -4.71
CA LYS A 411 43.05 6.19 -3.77
C LYS A 411 44.32 6.68 -4.47
N ASP A 412 44.93 5.87 -5.32
CA ASP A 412 46.16 6.24 -6.06
C ASP A 412 45.94 7.41 -7.01
N VAL A 413 44.82 7.43 -7.73
CA VAL A 413 44.43 8.56 -8.57
C VAL A 413 44.27 9.83 -7.74
N CYS A 414 43.62 9.73 -6.57
CA CYS A 414 43.46 10.85 -5.65
C CYS A 414 44.82 11.38 -5.13
N ARG A 415 45.72 10.48 -4.71
CA ARG A 415 47.08 10.83 -4.24
C ARG A 415 47.88 11.55 -5.33
N ARG A 416 47.81 11.07 -6.59
CA ARG A 416 48.49 11.71 -7.73
C ARG A 416 47.95 13.12 -7.99
N TYR A 417 46.64 13.30 -7.92
CA TYR A 417 46.01 14.61 -8.08
C TYR A 417 46.45 15.58 -6.97
N GLN A 418 46.46 15.13 -5.71
CA GLN A 418 46.95 15.93 -4.58
C GLN A 418 48.45 16.29 -4.70
N ALA A 419 49.28 15.38 -5.20
CA ALA A 419 50.72 15.63 -5.39
C ALA A 419 51.05 16.59 -6.56
N SER A 420 50.12 16.75 -7.51
CA SER A 420 50.27 17.65 -8.66
C SER A 420 49.84 19.10 -8.38
N ARG A 421 49.21 19.35 -7.24
CA ARG A 421 48.66 20.63 -6.81
C ARG A 421 49.56 21.27 -5.75
#